data_AF-A0A951CYI4-F1
#
_entry.id   AF-A0A951CYI4-F1
#
_cell.length_a   1.000
_cell.length_b   1.000
_cell.length_c   1.000
_cell.angle_alpha   90.00
_cell.angle_beta   90.00
_cell.angle_gamma   90.00
#
_symmetry.space_group_name_H-M   'P 1'
#
loop_
_entity.id
_entity.type
_entity.pdbx_description
1 polymer ?
#
loop_
_entity_poly.entity_id
_entity_poly.type
_entity_poly.pdbx_seq_one_letter_code
_entity_poly.pdbx_strand_id
1 'polypeptide(L)'
;MFNRHTKIIATLGPATDAPGALDALIAAGMDCARLNCSHGTHEDLRRRAAEVRAAGARVRRPIGLLFDLQGPKLRLSAAAVRCSVDAGEVVTFTCTDEDVGERRVPVDFPEFPRLVTERSEIVVGDGVPRLVVESVGPGEVVARSMSAGELVPRKGINVT
;
A
#
# COMPACT_ATOMS: atom_id res chain seq x y z
N MET A 1 -14.45 -6.60 -37.36
CA MET A 1 -14.38 -6.49 -35.89
C MET A 1 -13.74 -5.15 -35.59
N PHE A 2 -14.41 -4.25 -34.89
CA PHE A 2 -13.86 -2.93 -34.57
C PHE A 2 -12.63 -3.06 -33.69
N ASN A 3 -11.63 -2.19 -33.89
CA ASN A 3 -10.48 -2.14 -33.00
C ASN A 3 -10.94 -1.79 -31.57
N ARG A 4 -10.41 -2.51 -30.58
CA ARG A 4 -10.67 -2.24 -29.18
C ARG A 4 -10.13 -0.85 -28.79
N HIS A 5 -10.99 -0.01 -28.23
CA HIS A 5 -10.62 1.33 -27.76
C HIS A 5 -10.11 1.31 -26.31
N THR A 6 -10.79 0.61 -25.41
CA THR A 6 -10.41 0.47 -23.98
C THR A 6 -9.10 -0.28 -23.84
N LYS A 7 -8.10 0.25 -23.11
CA LYS A 7 -6.77 -0.37 -22.94
C LYS A 7 -6.73 -1.40 -21.80
N ILE A 8 -5.82 -2.37 -21.89
CA ILE A 8 -5.64 -3.45 -20.91
C ILE A 8 -4.27 -3.30 -20.24
N ILE A 9 -4.30 -3.23 -18.90
CA ILE A 9 -3.10 -3.26 -18.05
C ILE A 9 -3.02 -4.65 -17.42
N ALA A 10 -1.88 -5.32 -17.50
CA ALA A 10 -1.63 -6.58 -16.80
C ALA A 10 -0.44 -6.43 -15.84
N THR A 11 -0.61 -6.89 -14.60
CA THR A 11 0.47 -6.93 -13.60
C THR A 11 1.39 -8.10 -13.88
N LEU A 12 2.69 -7.84 -13.99
CA LEU A 12 3.69 -8.89 -14.17
C LEU A 12 4.21 -9.39 -12.81
N GLY A 13 4.46 -10.70 -12.75
CA GLY A 13 4.86 -11.40 -11.54
C GLY A 13 5.43 -12.79 -11.85
N PRO A 14 5.71 -13.62 -10.84
CA PRO A 14 6.22 -14.98 -11.04
C PRO A 14 5.35 -15.82 -12.00
N ALA A 15 4.03 -15.62 -11.99
CA ALA A 15 3.11 -16.28 -12.90
C ALA A 15 3.29 -15.91 -14.39
N THR A 16 3.99 -14.81 -14.67
CA THR A 16 4.26 -14.32 -16.03
C THR A 16 5.73 -14.41 -16.43
N ASP A 17 6.59 -14.96 -15.56
CA ASP A 17 8.04 -15.11 -15.83
C ASP A 17 8.36 -16.34 -16.69
N ALA A 18 7.39 -17.24 -16.90
CA ALA A 18 7.58 -18.42 -17.73
C ALA A 18 7.83 -18.04 -19.21
N PRO A 19 8.73 -18.73 -19.91
CA PRO A 19 8.98 -18.48 -21.34
C PRO A 19 7.69 -18.47 -22.16
N GLY A 20 7.51 -17.44 -22.99
CA GLY A 20 6.34 -17.26 -23.85
C GLY A 20 5.08 -16.71 -23.16
N ALA A 21 5.02 -16.64 -21.83
CA ALA A 21 3.86 -16.10 -21.13
C ALA A 21 3.61 -14.61 -21.48
N LEU A 22 4.68 -13.82 -21.52
CA LEU A 22 4.61 -12.41 -21.92
C LEU A 22 4.11 -12.24 -23.37
N ASP A 23 4.61 -13.06 -24.30
CA ASP A 23 4.18 -13.01 -25.70
C ASP A 23 2.70 -13.39 -25.84
N ALA A 24 2.23 -14.39 -25.07
CA ALA A 24 0.82 -14.77 -25.02
C ALA A 24 -0.06 -13.64 -24.48
N LEU A 25 0.37 -12.92 -23.44
CA LEU A 25 -0.35 -11.75 -22.90
C LEU A 25 -0.45 -10.62 -23.93
N ILE A 26 0.63 -10.35 -24.67
CA ILE A 26 0.63 -9.33 -25.72
C ILE A 26 -0.29 -9.75 -26.87
N ALA A 27 -0.23 -11.01 -27.30
CA ALA A 27 -1.10 -11.56 -28.33
C ALA A 27 -2.58 -11.53 -27.93
N ALA A 28 -2.88 -11.78 -26.65
CA ALA A 28 -4.22 -11.67 -26.08
C ALA A 28 -4.72 -10.22 -25.93
N GLY A 29 -3.84 -9.22 -26.13
CA GLY A 29 -4.23 -7.82 -26.23
C GLY A 29 -3.78 -6.92 -25.08
N MET A 30 -2.79 -7.32 -24.27
CA MET A 30 -2.18 -6.40 -23.30
C MET A 30 -1.63 -5.13 -24.00
N ASP A 31 -1.83 -3.96 -23.38
CA ASP A 31 -1.29 -2.67 -23.85
C ASP A 31 -0.28 -2.06 -22.87
N CYS A 32 -0.33 -2.43 -21.59
CA CYS A 32 0.58 -1.91 -20.58
C CYS A 32 0.92 -3.01 -19.57
N ALA A 33 2.21 -3.13 -19.25
CA ALA A 33 2.71 -3.99 -18.19
C ALA A 33 2.87 -3.18 -16.91
N ARG A 34 2.15 -3.57 -15.85
CA ARG A 34 2.30 -3.03 -14.50
C ARG A 34 3.38 -3.81 -13.76
N LEU A 35 4.40 -3.11 -13.29
CA LEU A 35 5.48 -3.61 -12.44
C LEU A 35 5.23 -3.10 -11.03
N ASN A 36 4.73 -3.97 -10.15
CA ASN A 36 4.46 -3.63 -8.76
C ASN A 36 5.77 -3.62 -7.96
N CYS A 37 6.25 -2.44 -7.60
CA CYS A 37 7.50 -2.25 -6.86
C CYS A 37 7.42 -2.70 -5.39
N SER A 38 6.24 -3.10 -4.90
CA SER A 38 6.09 -3.71 -3.56
C SER A 38 6.65 -5.13 -3.50
N HIS A 39 6.91 -5.77 -4.65
CA HIS A 39 7.36 -7.16 -4.74
C HIS A 39 8.48 -7.32 -5.77
N GLY A 40 9.35 -8.31 -5.54
CA GLY A 40 10.50 -8.57 -6.41
C GLY A 40 11.68 -7.64 -6.13
N THR A 41 12.83 -8.03 -6.64
CA THR A 41 14.06 -7.24 -6.52
C THR A 41 14.12 -6.16 -7.61
N HIS A 42 14.98 -5.16 -7.45
CA HIS A 42 15.29 -4.21 -8.54
C HIS A 42 15.79 -4.92 -9.80
N GLU A 43 16.46 -6.06 -9.65
CA GLU A 43 16.90 -6.89 -10.76
C GLU A 43 15.73 -7.55 -11.49
N ASP A 44 14.75 -8.11 -10.77
CA ASP A 44 13.53 -8.66 -11.36
C ASP A 44 12.74 -7.60 -12.13
N LEU A 45 12.57 -6.41 -11.54
CA LEU A 45 11.86 -5.30 -12.17
C LEU A 45 12.57 -4.85 -13.46
N ARG A 46 13.91 -4.76 -13.43
CA ARG A 46 14.74 -4.42 -14.60
C ARG A 46 14.63 -5.48 -15.69
N ARG A 47 14.74 -6.76 -15.32
CA ARG A 47 14.61 -7.92 -16.24
C ARG A 47 13.26 -7.86 -16.97
N ARG A 48 12.16 -7.78 -16.22
CA ARG A 48 10.80 -7.72 -16.80
C ARG A 48 10.60 -6.49 -17.69
N ALA A 49 11.11 -5.33 -17.29
CA ALA A 49 11.03 -4.12 -18.12
C ALA A 49 11.74 -4.29 -19.47
N ALA A 50 12.93 -4.92 -19.46
CA ALA A 50 13.68 -5.22 -20.68
C ALA A 50 12.95 -6.24 -21.57
N GLU A 51 12.38 -7.29 -20.98
CA GLU A 51 11.60 -8.31 -21.69
C GLU A 51 10.36 -7.70 -22.37
N VAL A 52 9.62 -6.83 -21.69
CA VAL A 52 8.47 -6.10 -22.26
C VAL A 52 8.89 -5.23 -23.45
N ARG A 53 10.03 -4.53 -23.34
CA ARG A 53 10.55 -3.72 -24.45
C ARG A 53 10.94 -4.59 -25.64
N ALA A 54 11.63 -5.70 -25.41
CA ALA A 54 12.00 -6.63 -26.46
C ALA A 54 10.75 -7.26 -27.12
N ALA A 55 9.76 -7.66 -26.34
CA ALA A 55 8.52 -8.24 -26.85
C ALA A 55 7.70 -7.25 -27.68
N GLY A 56 7.55 -6.01 -27.18
CA GLY A 56 6.88 -4.93 -27.93
C GLY A 56 7.56 -4.63 -29.28
N ALA A 57 8.90 -4.65 -29.31
CA ALA A 57 9.66 -4.50 -30.55
C ALA A 57 9.43 -5.66 -31.54
N ARG A 58 9.43 -6.92 -31.06
CA ARG A 58 9.14 -8.11 -31.89
C ARG A 58 7.77 -8.04 -32.56
N VAL A 59 6.74 -7.63 -31.82
CA VAL A 59 5.36 -7.56 -32.33
C VAL A 59 4.99 -6.22 -32.98
N ARG A 60 5.94 -5.27 -33.03
CA ARG A 60 5.75 -3.90 -33.55
C ARG A 60 4.55 -3.18 -32.93
N ARG A 61 4.33 -3.37 -31.62
CA ARG A 61 3.28 -2.70 -30.84
C ARG A 61 3.88 -2.01 -29.63
N PRO A 62 3.56 -0.73 -29.38
CA PRO A 62 4.00 -0.07 -28.16
C PRO A 62 3.28 -0.69 -26.96
N ILE A 63 4.05 -1.17 -25.99
CA ILE A 63 3.55 -1.64 -24.70
C ILE A 63 4.02 -0.67 -23.63
N GLY A 64 3.07 -0.08 -22.90
CA GLY A 64 3.33 0.79 -21.77
C GLY A 64 4.07 0.04 -20.65
N LEU A 65 4.91 0.76 -19.91
CA LEU A 65 5.46 0.29 -18.64
C LEU A 65 4.91 1.20 -17.54
N LEU A 66 4.21 0.62 -16.57
CA LEU A 66 3.70 1.30 -15.41
C LEU A 66 4.45 0.79 -14.18
N PHE A 67 5.32 1.64 -13.62
CA PHE A 67 5.94 1.37 -12.33
C PHE A 67 4.99 1.82 -11.23
N ASP A 68 4.48 0.84 -10.48
CA ASP A 68 3.55 1.06 -9.40
C ASP A 68 4.31 1.09 -8.08
N LEU A 69 4.51 2.29 -7.56
CA LEU A 69 5.25 2.54 -6.33
C LEU A 69 4.43 2.07 -5.13
N GLN A 70 5.08 1.46 -4.15
CA GLN A 70 4.42 0.95 -2.95
C GLN A 70 3.66 2.04 -2.16
N GLY A 71 4.12 3.28 -2.22
CA GLY A 71 3.65 4.35 -1.34
C GLY A 71 4.10 4.14 0.12
N PRO A 72 3.68 5.01 1.04
CA PRO A 72 3.99 4.86 2.46
C PRO A 72 3.23 3.67 3.03
N LYS A 73 3.93 2.59 3.37
CA LYS A 73 3.34 1.45 4.07
C LYS A 73 3.26 1.74 5.56
N LEU A 74 2.20 2.44 5.97
CA LEU A 74 2.00 2.83 7.35
C LEU A 74 1.84 1.60 8.25
N ARG A 75 2.52 1.63 9.40
CA ARG A 75 2.49 0.56 10.41
C ARG A 75 2.61 1.16 11.80
N LEU A 76 2.07 0.46 12.78
CA LEU A 76 2.42 0.72 14.17
C LEU A 76 3.90 0.39 14.38
N SER A 77 4.59 1.22 15.15
CA SER A 77 5.99 1.02 15.49
C SER A 77 6.19 -0.30 16.28
N ALA A 78 7.41 -0.83 16.22
CA ALA A 78 7.81 -1.96 17.03
C ALA A 78 7.81 -1.64 18.53
N ALA A 79 7.91 -0.36 18.91
CA ALA A 79 7.87 0.11 20.28
C ALA A 79 6.45 0.16 20.86
N ALA A 80 5.40 0.05 20.03
CA ALA A 80 4.02 0.10 20.49
C ALA A 80 3.72 -0.97 21.56
N VAL A 81 2.86 -0.64 22.52
CA VAL A 81 2.37 -1.61 23.50
C VAL A 81 1.16 -2.33 22.92
N ARG A 82 1.19 -3.67 22.96
CA ARG A 82 0.03 -4.47 22.59
C ARG A 82 -1.10 -4.21 23.58
N CYS A 83 -2.24 -3.74 23.10
CA CYS A 83 -3.41 -3.49 23.93
C CYS A 83 -4.72 -3.69 23.14
N SER A 84 -5.81 -3.90 23.87
CA SER A 84 -7.16 -3.82 23.32
C SER A 84 -7.68 -2.40 23.44
N VAL A 85 -8.50 -2.01 22.45
CA VAL A 85 -9.29 -0.77 22.47
C VAL A 85 -10.75 -1.16 22.30
N ASP A 86 -11.63 -0.60 23.11
CA ASP A 86 -13.08 -0.74 23.01
C ASP A 86 -13.69 0.38 22.17
N ALA A 87 -14.95 0.24 21.76
CA ALA A 87 -15.66 1.30 21.07
C ALA A 87 -15.87 2.51 22.00
N GLY A 88 -15.59 3.71 21.50
CA GLY A 88 -15.70 4.98 22.22
C GLY A 88 -14.40 5.43 22.90
N GLU A 89 -13.42 4.55 23.06
CA GLU A 89 -12.12 4.92 23.66
C GLU A 89 -11.28 5.81 22.72
N VAL A 90 -10.46 6.67 23.33
CA VAL A 90 -9.58 7.60 22.62
C VAL A 90 -8.16 7.05 22.59
N VAL A 91 -7.53 7.12 21.42
CA VAL A 91 -6.14 6.71 21.17
C VAL A 91 -5.41 7.88 20.53
N THR A 92 -4.22 8.20 21.05
CA THR A 92 -3.30 9.15 20.44
C THR A 92 -2.24 8.39 19.68
N PHE A 93 -2.15 8.60 18.36
CA PHE A 93 -1.06 8.10 17.54
C PHE A 93 0.11 9.09 17.56
N THR A 94 1.31 8.63 17.90
CA THR A 94 2.52 9.48 17.98
C THR A 94 3.49 9.17 16.84
N CYS A 95 4.32 10.14 16.47
CA CYS A 95 5.36 9.98 15.45
C CYS A 95 6.75 9.65 16.01
N THR A 96 6.83 9.47 17.33
CA THR A 96 8.06 9.14 18.07
C THR A 96 7.80 7.94 18.96
N ASP A 97 8.86 7.18 19.23
CA ASP A 97 8.86 6.06 20.19
C ASP A 97 9.06 6.55 21.65
N GLU A 98 8.78 7.84 21.92
CA GLU A 98 8.84 8.45 23.25
C GLU A 98 7.43 8.47 23.87
N ASP A 99 7.34 8.36 25.20
CA ASP A 99 6.07 8.38 25.95
C ASP A 99 5.00 7.38 25.45
N VAL A 100 5.47 6.19 25.06
CA VAL A 100 4.62 5.11 24.55
C VAL A 100 3.78 4.49 25.67
N GLY A 101 2.52 4.19 25.39
CA GLY A 101 1.63 3.49 26.30
C GLY A 101 0.43 2.86 25.59
N GLU A 102 -0.50 2.30 26.36
CA GLU A 102 -1.68 1.59 25.81
C GLU A 102 -2.64 2.52 25.04
N ARG A 103 -2.58 3.83 25.27
CA ARG A 103 -3.39 4.85 24.56
C ARG A 103 -2.55 5.88 23.84
N ARG A 104 -1.21 5.76 23.88
CA ARG A 104 -0.26 6.57 23.11
C ARG A 104 0.58 5.64 22.24
N VAL A 105 0.15 5.49 20.99
CA VAL A 105 0.60 4.41 20.11
C VAL A 105 1.48 4.97 18.99
N PRO A 106 2.77 4.63 18.96
CA PRO A 106 3.68 5.13 17.95
C PRO A 106 3.41 4.52 16.57
N VAL A 107 3.50 5.36 15.54
CA VAL A 107 3.43 5.01 14.12
C VAL A 107 4.82 5.13 13.53
N ASP A 108 5.25 4.11 12.80
CA ASP A 108 6.55 4.06 12.10
C ASP A 108 6.51 4.91 10.81
N PHE A 109 6.13 6.17 10.95
CA PHE A 109 6.05 7.14 9.87
C PHE A 109 6.02 8.57 10.42
N PRO A 110 7.16 9.29 10.43
CA PRO A 110 7.26 10.62 11.02
C PRO A 110 6.28 11.66 10.47
N GLU A 111 5.92 11.54 9.19
CA GLU A 111 4.99 12.44 8.51
C GLU A 111 3.52 12.02 8.62
N PHE A 112 3.17 11.10 9.53
CA PHE A 112 1.80 10.56 9.66
C PHE A 112 0.71 11.63 9.80
N PRO A 113 0.88 12.72 10.58
CA PRO A 113 -0.08 13.82 10.66
C PRO A 113 -0.37 14.50 9.32
N ARG A 114 0.54 14.44 8.33
CA ARG A 114 0.33 15.01 7.00
C ARG A 114 -0.56 14.15 6.10
N LEU A 115 -0.79 12.89 6.49
CA LEU A 115 -1.60 11.93 5.71
C LEU A 115 -3.03 11.84 6.21
N VAL A 116 -3.37 12.50 7.32
CA VAL A 116 -4.68 12.42 7.96
C VAL A 116 -5.32 13.81 8.06
N THR A 117 -6.65 13.83 8.13
CA THR A 117 -7.45 15.01 8.45
C THR A 117 -8.49 14.62 9.50
N GLU A 118 -9.20 15.60 10.08
CA GLU A 118 -10.34 15.34 10.99
C GLU A 118 -11.51 14.58 10.34
N ARG A 119 -11.48 14.36 9.02
CA ARG A 119 -12.45 13.55 8.30
C ARG A 119 -11.98 12.13 8.03
N SER A 120 -10.74 11.82 8.40
CA SER A 120 -10.11 10.54 8.07
C SER A 120 -10.51 9.44 9.05
N GLU A 121 -10.55 8.22 8.54
CA GLU A 121 -10.64 7.00 9.33
C GLU A 121 -9.29 6.29 9.35
N ILE A 122 -8.86 5.87 10.55
CA ILE A 122 -7.67 5.06 10.76
C ILE A 122 -8.13 3.61 10.99
N VAL A 123 -7.67 2.71 10.14
CA VAL A 123 -7.95 1.28 10.24
C VAL A 123 -6.65 0.54 10.54
N VAL A 124 -6.62 -0.20 11.64
CA VAL A 124 -5.44 -0.97 12.04
C VAL A 124 -5.60 -2.43 11.61
N GLY A 125 -4.65 -2.93 10.82
CA GLY A 125 -4.61 -4.30 10.29
C GLY A 125 -5.73 -4.63 9.30
N ASP A 126 -6.37 -5.78 9.50
CA ASP A 126 -7.32 -6.38 8.55
C ASP A 126 -8.76 -5.86 8.70
N GLY A 127 -8.92 -4.60 9.11
CA GLY A 127 -10.22 -3.93 9.15
C GLY A 127 -10.69 -3.47 10.54
N VAL A 128 -10.07 -3.93 11.63
CA VAL A 128 -10.38 -3.53 13.02
C VAL A 128 -9.12 -3.45 13.90
N PRO A 129 -9.04 -2.48 14.82
CA PRO A 129 -10.03 -1.44 15.11
C PRO A 129 -10.11 -0.35 14.03
N ARG A 130 -11.29 0.27 13.90
CA ARG A 130 -11.52 1.50 13.13
C ARG A 130 -11.61 2.67 14.08
N LEU A 131 -10.92 3.75 13.77
CA LEU A 131 -10.92 4.96 14.57
C LEU A 131 -11.22 6.17 13.68
N VAL A 132 -12.03 7.10 14.16
CA VAL A 132 -12.27 8.39 13.50
C VAL A 132 -11.32 9.42 14.10
N VAL A 133 -10.64 10.18 13.25
CA VAL A 133 -9.72 11.24 13.71
C VAL A 133 -10.54 12.38 14.34
N GLU A 134 -10.20 12.74 15.58
CA GLU A 134 -10.82 13.87 16.28
C GLU A 134 -10.01 15.15 16.12
N SER A 135 -8.68 15.04 16.14
CA SER A 135 -7.79 16.18 15.95
C SER A 135 -6.41 15.75 15.45
N VAL A 136 -5.74 16.68 14.76
CA VAL A 136 -4.39 16.50 14.22
C VAL A 136 -3.50 17.60 14.78
N GLY A 137 -2.50 17.21 15.58
CA GLY A 137 -1.54 18.10 16.20
C GLY A 137 -0.13 17.97 15.61
N PRO A 138 0.83 18.77 16.10
CA PRO A 138 2.24 18.62 15.73
C PRO A 138 2.79 17.27 16.22
N GLY A 139 2.97 16.31 15.32
CA GLY A 139 3.57 15.01 15.63
C GLY A 139 2.65 13.99 16.30
N GLU A 140 1.37 14.33 16.51
CA GLU A 140 0.38 13.41 17.07
C GLU A 140 -1.01 13.54 16.43
N VAL A 141 -1.77 12.45 16.44
CA VAL A 141 -3.12 12.36 15.89
C VAL A 141 -4.01 11.72 16.95
N VAL A 142 -5.06 12.41 17.37
CA VAL A 142 -6.03 11.87 18.34
C VAL A 142 -7.20 11.28 17.56
N ALA A 143 -7.57 10.05 17.89
CA ALA A 143 -8.66 9.35 17.23
C ALA A 143 -9.53 8.59 18.24
N ARG A 144 -10.83 8.49 17.96
CA ARG A 144 -11.78 7.73 18.75
C ARG A 144 -12.12 6.41 18.06
N SER A 145 -12.01 5.32 18.80
CA SER A 145 -12.38 3.99 18.33
C SER A 145 -13.89 3.90 18.07
N MET A 146 -14.26 3.43 16.88
CA MET A 146 -15.64 3.12 16.50
C MET A 146 -15.98 1.64 16.71
N SER A 147 -14.96 0.79 16.84
CA SER A 147 -15.11 -0.66 16.95
C SER A 147 -14.03 -1.23 17.85
N ALA A 148 -14.38 -2.17 18.72
CA ALA A 148 -13.39 -2.85 19.52
C ALA A 148 -12.36 -3.61 18.65
N GLY A 149 -11.12 -3.69 19.11
CA GLY A 149 -10.05 -4.39 18.40
C GLY A 149 -8.72 -4.31 19.13
N GLU A 150 -7.67 -4.88 18.52
CA GLU A 150 -6.33 -4.89 19.10
C GLU A 150 -5.38 -3.98 18.33
N LEU A 151 -4.60 -3.20 19.07
CA LEU A 151 -3.43 -2.48 18.58
C LEU A 151 -2.21 -3.38 18.83
N VAL A 152 -1.61 -3.88 17.76
CA VAL A 152 -0.49 -4.84 17.81
C VAL A 152 0.72 -4.23 17.11
N PRO A 153 1.95 -4.34 17.67
CA PRO A 153 3.15 -3.80 17.04
C PRO A 153 3.36 -4.31 15.61
N ARG A 154 3.90 -3.47 14.74
CA ARG A 154 4.17 -3.75 13.31
C ARG A 154 2.94 -4.00 12.43
N LYS A 155 1.73 -3.92 13.00
CA LYS A 155 0.46 -4.08 12.27
C LYS A 155 0.26 -2.89 11.32
N GLY A 156 -0.23 -3.17 10.12
CA GLY A 156 -0.45 -2.14 9.09
C GLY A 156 -1.50 -1.13 9.51
N ILE A 157 -1.40 0.08 8.99
CA ILE A 157 -2.40 1.14 9.15
C ILE A 157 -2.87 1.53 7.76
N ASN A 158 -4.17 1.70 7.60
CA ASN A 158 -4.75 2.34 6.44
C ASN A 158 -5.47 3.60 6.88
N VAL A 159 -5.28 4.68 6.13
CA VAL A 159 -6.01 5.94 6.30
C VAL A 159 -6.98 6.04 5.13
N THR A 160 -8.27 6.22 5.44
CA THR A 160 -9.34 6.42 4.44
C THR A 160 -9.96 7.80 4.61
#